data_AF-A0A120HSG0-F1
#
_entry.id   AF-A0A120HSG0-F1
#
_cell.length_a   1.000
_cell.length_b   1.000
_cell.length_c   1.000
_cell.angle_alpha   90.00
_cell.angle_beta   90.00
_cell.angle_gamma   90.00
#
_symmetry.space_group_name_H-M   'P 1'
#
loop_
_entity.id
_entity.type
_entity.pdbx_description
1 polymer ?
#
loop_
_entity_poly.entity_id
_entity_poly.type
_entity_poly.pdbx_seq_one_letter_code
_entity_poly.pdbx_strand_id
1 'polypeptide(L)'
;MLSLLSTFSSMEEYDSISASLKNNEIDCDGVREMLFLSINKELNPIRKKFAEIIKHPDYIQNVLDNGLKKMREHSESHIEKMLKAAGVYY
;
A
#
# COMPACT_ATOMS: atom_id res chain seq x y z
N MET A 1 2.62 -18.49 -9.84
CA MET A 1 3.68 -18.67 -8.82
C MET A 1 4.87 -17.77 -9.14
N LEU A 2 5.56 -17.97 -10.27
CA LEU A 2 6.67 -17.10 -10.70
C LEU A 2 6.26 -15.62 -10.90
N SER A 3 5.07 -15.36 -11.45
CA SER A 3 4.53 -14.00 -11.56
C SER A 3 4.30 -13.29 -10.22
N LEU A 4 4.00 -14.07 -9.16
CA LEU A 4 3.83 -13.52 -7.83
C LEU A 4 5.20 -13.32 -7.17
N LEU A 5 6.13 -14.24 -7.40
CA LEU A 5 7.52 -14.11 -6.97
C LEU A 5 8.19 -12.85 -7.50
N SER A 6 8.00 -12.50 -8.78
CA SER A 6 8.56 -11.28 -9.36
C SER A 6 7.99 -9.99 -8.75
N THR A 7 6.87 -10.07 -8.02
CA THR A 7 6.26 -8.92 -7.35
C THR A 7 6.85 -8.70 -5.95
N PHE A 8 7.30 -9.76 -5.28
CA PHE A 8 7.73 -9.75 -3.88
C PHE A 8 9.22 -10.05 -3.69
N SER A 9 9.97 -10.19 -4.78
CA SER A 9 11.40 -10.52 -4.77
C SER A 9 12.16 -9.55 -5.67
N SER A 10 13.46 -9.40 -5.42
CA SER A 10 14.32 -8.65 -6.34
C SER A 10 14.48 -9.40 -7.68
N MET A 11 14.93 -8.69 -8.71
CA MET A 11 15.22 -9.32 -10.02
C MET A 11 16.28 -10.42 -9.88
N GLU A 12 17.30 -10.20 -9.06
CA GLU A 12 18.38 -11.16 -8.79
C GLU A 12 17.86 -12.43 -8.07
N GLU A 13 17.00 -12.26 -7.06
CA GLU A 13 16.35 -13.38 -6.36
C GLU A 13 15.41 -14.15 -7.28
N TYR A 14 14.64 -13.45 -8.11
CA TYR A 14 13.76 -14.07 -9.10
C TYR A 14 14.55 -14.92 -10.10
N ASP A 15 15.61 -14.37 -10.67
CA ASP A 15 16.44 -15.07 -11.66
C ASP A 15 17.12 -16.29 -11.04
N SER A 16 17.66 -16.16 -9.83
CA SER A 16 18.26 -17.26 -9.07
C SER A 16 17.26 -18.38 -8.79
N ILE A 17 16.09 -18.06 -8.22
CA ILE A 17 15.06 -19.06 -7.90
C ILE A 17 14.53 -19.73 -9.18
N SER A 18 14.37 -18.95 -10.26
CA SER A 18 13.91 -19.49 -11.55
C SER A 18 14.93 -20.44 -12.18
N ALA A 19 16.23 -20.15 -12.03
CA ALA A 19 17.31 -21.00 -12.51
C ALA A 19 17.38 -22.30 -11.71
N SER A 20 17.33 -22.24 -10.38
CA SER A 20 17.34 -23.42 -9.52
C SER A 20 16.10 -24.31 -9.70
N LEU A 21 14.93 -23.72 -9.97
CA LEU A 21 13.73 -24.49 -10.34
C LEU A 21 13.91 -25.20 -11.69
N LYS A 22 14.50 -24.54 -12.70
CA LYS A 22 14.77 -25.15 -14.01
C LYS A 22 15.81 -26.26 -13.94
N ASN A 23 16.79 -26.12 -13.06
CA ASN A 23 17.86 -27.09 -12.84
C ASN A 23 17.45 -28.26 -11.93
N ASN A 24 16.19 -28.28 -11.44
CA ASN A 24 15.69 -29.24 -10.47
C ASN A 24 16.47 -29.26 -9.13
N GLU A 25 17.10 -28.14 -8.77
CA GLU A 25 17.78 -27.97 -7.47
C GLU A 25 16.78 -27.70 -6.35
N ILE A 26 15.63 -27.13 -6.70
CA ILE A 26 14.52 -26.83 -5.80
C ILE A 26 13.23 -27.23 -6.51
N ASP A 27 12.26 -27.76 -5.77
CA ASP A 27 10.95 -28.09 -6.28
C ASP A 27 9.94 -26.94 -6.12
N CYS A 28 8.74 -27.13 -6.66
CA CYS A 28 7.66 -26.16 -6.58
C CYS A 28 7.23 -25.84 -5.14
N ASP A 29 7.41 -26.77 -4.21
CA ASP A 29 7.02 -26.58 -2.80
C ASP A 29 8.05 -25.71 -2.07
N GLY A 30 9.35 -25.91 -2.34
CA GLY A 30 10.40 -25.01 -1.88
C GLY A 30 10.23 -23.59 -2.40
N VAL A 31 9.87 -23.42 -3.68
CA VAL A 31 9.56 -22.08 -4.24
C VAL A 31 8.34 -21.45 -3.57
N ARG A 32 7.31 -22.24 -3.23
CA ARG A 32 6.13 -21.75 -2.48
C ARG A 32 6.51 -21.28 -1.08
N GLU A 33 7.35 -22.03 -0.38
CA GLU A 33 7.80 -21.67 0.97
C GLU A 33 8.58 -20.36 0.95
N MET A 34 9.54 -20.22 0.02
CA MET A 34 10.30 -18.98 -0.17
C MET A 34 9.39 -17.80 -0.48
N LEU A 35 8.44 -17.97 -1.40
CA LEU A 35 7.45 -16.95 -1.72
C LEU A 35 6.60 -16.56 -0.50
N PHE A 36 6.17 -17.53 0.30
CA PHE A 36 5.38 -17.29 1.49
C PHE A 36 6.17 -16.48 2.54
N LEU A 37 7.45 -16.79 2.72
CA LEU A 37 8.34 -16.03 3.61
C LEU A 37 8.52 -14.59 3.13
N SER A 38 8.78 -14.37 1.84
CA SER A 38 8.92 -13.02 1.26
C SER A 38 7.65 -12.20 1.41
N ILE A 39 6.48 -12.77 1.06
CA ILE A 39 5.19 -12.09 1.22
C ILE A 39 4.95 -11.71 2.68
N ASN A 40 5.19 -12.63 3.62
CA ASN A 40 4.96 -12.33 5.03
C ASN A 40 5.94 -11.30 5.56
N LYS A 41 7.21 -11.32 5.13
CA LYS A 41 8.19 -10.31 5.50
C LYS A 41 7.73 -8.90 5.08
N GLU A 42 7.25 -8.75 3.84
CA GLU A 42 6.75 -7.47 3.32
C GLU A 42 5.43 -7.02 3.97
N LEU A 43 4.51 -7.96 4.22
CA LEU A 43 3.21 -7.63 4.79
C LEU A 43 3.24 -7.43 6.32
N ASN A 44 4.21 -7.99 7.04
CA ASN A 44 4.24 -7.95 8.50
C ASN A 44 4.29 -6.52 9.08
N PRO A 45 5.10 -5.58 8.57
CA PRO A 45 5.06 -4.18 9.01
C PRO A 45 3.68 -3.54 8.83
N ILE A 46 3.01 -3.79 7.69
CA ILE A 46 1.67 -3.27 7.39
C ILE A 46 0.65 -3.86 8.37
N ARG A 47 0.70 -5.18 8.60
CA ARG A 47 -0.20 -5.89 9.53
C ARG A 47 -0.03 -5.41 10.97
N LYS A 48 1.21 -5.19 11.42
CA LYS A 48 1.50 -4.65 12.76
C LYS A 48 0.93 -3.24 12.90
N LYS A 49 1.22 -2.36 11.95
CA LYS A 49 0.71 -0.99 11.97
C LYS A 49 -0.82 -0.94 11.94
N PHE A 50 -1.45 -1.79 11.14
CA PHE A 50 -2.91 -1.93 11.12
C PHE A 50 -3.46 -2.37 12.50
N ALA A 51 -2.85 -3.40 13.11
CA ALA A 51 -3.26 -3.90 14.41
C ALA A 51 -3.03 -2.88 15.55
N GLU A 52 -2.06 -1.99 15.42
CA GLU A 52 -1.87 -0.85 16.32
C GLU A 52 -2.95 0.21 16.10
N ILE A 53 -3.17 0.63 14.86
CA ILE A 53 -4.12 1.70 14.51
C ILE A 53 -5.56 1.33 14.91
N ILE A 54 -5.98 0.08 14.71
CA ILE A 54 -7.36 -0.33 15.02
C ILE A 54 -7.68 -0.32 16.53
N LYS A 55 -6.65 -0.35 17.39
CA LYS A 55 -6.80 -0.19 18.85
C LYS A 55 -7.00 1.27 19.27
N HIS A 56 -6.76 2.21 18.36
CA HIS A 56 -6.83 3.65 18.60
C HIS A 56 -7.76 4.32 17.57
N PRO A 57 -9.09 4.11 17.65
CA PRO A 57 -10.04 4.68 16.70
C PRO A 57 -9.94 6.22 16.61
N ASP A 58 -9.62 6.90 17.71
CA ASP A 58 -9.43 8.35 17.76
C ASP A 58 -8.29 8.83 16.85
N TYR A 59 -7.24 8.01 16.67
CA TYR A 59 -6.15 8.32 15.77
C TYR A 59 -6.63 8.37 14.31
N ILE A 60 -7.47 7.42 13.90
CA ILE A 60 -8.06 7.40 12.55
C ILE A 60 -8.90 8.65 12.33
N GLN A 61 -9.78 8.97 13.28
CA GLN A 61 -10.64 10.15 13.18
C GLN A 61 -9.82 11.43 13.07
N ASN A 62 -8.77 11.58 13.89
CA ASN A 62 -7.87 12.74 13.84
C ASN A 62 -7.18 12.89 12.47
N VAL A 63 -6.70 11.79 11.89
CA VAL A 63 -6.10 11.79 10.55
C VAL A 63 -7.11 12.25 9.49
N LEU A 64 -8.35 11.74 9.56
CA LEU A 64 -9.42 12.12 8.63
C LEU A 64 -9.82 13.59 8.79
N ASP A 65 -9.98 14.07 10.01
CA ASP A 65 -10.36 15.45 10.31
C ASP A 65 -9.29 16.44 9.81
N ASN A 66 -8.02 16.11 9.99
CA ASN A 66 -6.92 16.90 9.46
C ASN A 66 -6.91 16.93 7.93
N GLY A 67 -7.18 15.79 7.28
CA GLY A 67 -7.31 15.72 5.83
C GLY A 67 -8.48 16.58 5.32
N LEU A 68 -9.63 16.50 5.98
CA LEU A 68 -10.81 17.29 5.67
C LEU A 68 -10.54 18.78 5.83
N LYS A 69 -9.88 19.19 6.92
CA LYS A 69 -9.52 20.59 7.15
C LYS A 69 -8.66 21.15 6.01
N LYS A 70 -7.59 20.44 5.64
CA LYS A 70 -6.71 20.85 4.53
C LYS A 70 -7.44 20.94 3.20
N MET A 71 -8.33 19.98 2.94
CA MET A 71 -9.15 19.99 1.72
C MET A 71 -10.10 21.18 1.70
N ARG A 72 -10.80 21.45 2.81
CA ARG A 72 -11.70 22.61 2.92
C ARG A 72 -10.98 23.92 2.69
N GLU A 73 -9.83 24.14 3.33
CA GLU A 73 -9.03 25.36 3.13
C GLU A 73 -8.67 25.60 1.65
N HIS A 74 -8.39 24.53 0.90
CA HIS A 74 -8.09 24.63 -0.53
C HIS A 74 -9.36 24.82 -1.41
N SER A 75 -10.42 24.09 -1.09
CA SER A 75 -11.65 24.03 -1.89
C SER A 75 -12.57 25.23 -1.66
N GLU A 76 -12.62 25.78 -0.45
CA GLU A 76 -13.43 26.95 -0.12
C GLU A 76 -13.04 28.16 -0.96
N SER A 77 -11.74 28.40 -1.16
CA SER A 77 -11.26 29.48 -2.03
C SER A 77 -11.69 29.30 -3.50
N HIS A 78 -11.74 28.04 -3.98
CA HIS A 78 -12.19 27.75 -5.35
C HIS A 78 -13.70 27.91 -5.50
N ILE A 79 -14.46 27.41 -4.51
CA ILE A 79 -15.93 27.54 -4.49
C ILE A 79 -16.32 29.02 -4.41
N GLU A 80 -15.65 29.82 -3.58
CA GLU A 80 -15.91 31.26 -3.47
C GLU A 80 -15.70 31.99 -4.80
N LYS A 81 -14.59 31.71 -5.50
CA LYS A 81 -14.33 32.26 -6.84
C LYS A 81 -15.40 31.84 -7.85
N MET A 82 -15.82 30.57 -7.81
CA MET A 82 -16.86 30.05 -8.69
C MET A 82 -18.22 30.70 -8.42
N LEU A 83 -18.61 30.87 -7.15
CA LEU A 83 -19.87 31.49 -6.75
C LEU A 83 -19.91 32.98 -7.09
N LYS A 84 -18.79 33.69 -6.94
CA LYS A 84 -18.63 35.08 -7.42
C LYS A 84 -18.80 35.17 -8.94
N ALA A 85 -18.15 34.29 -9.70
CA ALA A 85 -18.28 34.25 -11.15
C ALA A 85 -19.70 33.89 -11.62
N ALA A 86 -20.41 33.04 -10.87
CA ALA A 86 -21.79 32.66 -11.16
C ALA A 86 -22.84 33.72 -10.72
N GLY A 87 -22.43 34.81 -10.06
CA GLY A 87 -23.33 35.85 -9.57
C GLY A 87 -24.18 35.44 -8.36
N VAL A 88 -23.80 34.37 -7.66
CA VAL A 88 -24.51 33.85 -6.48
C VAL A 88 -24.02 34.51 -5.18
N TYR A 89 -22.81 35.08 -5.19
CA TYR A 89 -22.15 35.74 -4.06
C TYR A 89 -21.72 37.16 -4.45
N TYR A 90 -22.01 38.17 -3.62
CA TYR A 90 -21.47 39.54 -3.74
C TYR A 90 -20.19 39.69 -2.91
#